data_AF-A0A412K969-F1
#
_entry.id   AF-A0A412K969-F1
#
_cell.length_a   1.000
_cell.length_b   1.000
_cell.length_c   1.000
_cell.angle_alpha   90.00
_cell.angle_beta   90.00
_cell.angle_gamma   90.00
#
_symmetry.space_group_name_H-M   'P 1'
#
loop_
_entity.id
_entity.type
_entity.pdbx_description
1 polymer ?
#
loop_
_entity_poly.entity_id
_entity_poly.type
_entity_poly.pdbx_seq_one_letter_code
_entity_poly.pdbx_strand_id
1 'polypeptide(L)' 'MKKQQNAKGTSGMKEWLKAQGISYRRLAASMGSSAATVCKKLNGETPWQQRDLLFFHDKFGLSSDFVLGISTDAQEEEVL' A
#
# COMPACT_ATOMS: atom_id res chain seq x y z
N MET A 1 17.39 -12.83 17.66
CA MET A 1 16.15 -12.53 16.91
C MET A 1 16.49 -11.96 15.55
N LYS A 2 16.15 -12.62 14.44
CA LYS A 2 16.16 -12.00 13.11
C LYS A 2 14.72 -11.62 12.77
N LYS A 3 14.41 -10.32 12.79
CA LYS A 3 13.15 -9.82 12.21
C LYS A 3 13.33 -9.90 10.70
N GLN A 4 12.81 -10.94 10.06
CA GLN A 4 12.63 -10.96 8.62
C GLN A 4 11.60 -9.89 8.26
N GLN A 5 12.09 -8.74 7.81
CA GLN A 5 11.27 -7.72 7.16
C GLN A 5 11.05 -8.16 5.72
N ASN A 6 10.07 -9.03 5.49
CA ASN A 6 9.54 -9.23 4.13
C ASN A 6 8.26 -8.40 3.99
N ALA A 7 8.42 -7.06 4.00
CA ALA A 7 7.35 -6.11 3.70
C ALA A 7 7.46 -5.66 2.23
N LYS A 8 7.45 -6.63 1.29
CA LYS A 8 7.67 -6.32 -0.13
C LYS A 8 6.41 -5.77 -0.84
N GLY A 9 5.25 -5.79 -0.18
CA GLY A 9 3.99 -5.31 -0.74
C GLY A 9 3.73 -3.79 -0.63
N THR A 10 4.46 -3.04 0.20
CA THR A 10 4.12 -1.61 0.45
C THR A 10 5.16 -0.60 -0.02
N SER A 11 6.31 -1.05 -0.54
CA SER A 11 7.33 -0.15 -1.11
C SER A 11 6.80 0.62 -2.32
N GLY A 12 6.00 -0.04 -3.19
CA GLY A 12 5.42 0.58 -4.38
C GLY A 12 4.53 1.79 -4.07
N MET A 13 3.67 1.69 -3.06
CA MET A 13 2.82 2.82 -2.65
C MET A 13 3.63 3.98 -2.06
N LYS A 14 4.71 3.71 -1.31
CA LYS A 14 5.57 4.76 -0.76
C LYS A 14 6.32 5.51 -1.85
N GLU A 15 6.90 4.77 -2.80
CA GLU A 15 7.63 5.35 -3.93
C GLU A 15 6.70 6.13 -4.84
N TRP A 16 5.51 5.60 -5.11
CA TRP A 16 4.48 6.30 -5.88
C TRP A 16 4.06 7.61 -5.22
N LEU A 17 3.79 7.63 -3.90
CA LEU A 17 3.46 8.86 -3.19
C LEU A 17 4.57 9.91 -3.28
N LYS A 18 5.84 9.47 -3.19
CA LYS A 18 7.00 10.35 -3.35
C LYS A 18 7.06 10.93 -4.76
N ALA A 19 6.85 10.12 -5.79
CA ALA A 19 6.83 10.56 -7.19
C ALA A 19 5.70 11.56 -7.48
N GLN A 20 4.53 11.37 -6.84
CA GLN A 20 3.39 12.30 -6.93
C GLN A 20 3.55 13.56 -6.06
N GLY A 21 4.60 13.66 -5.23
CA GLY A 21 4.76 14.76 -4.28
C GLY A 21 3.67 14.81 -3.19
N ILE A 22 3.04 13.67 -2.89
CA ILE A 22 1.95 13.58 -1.92
C ILE A 22 2.52 13.17 -0.56
N SER A 23 2.44 14.09 0.41
CA SER A 23 2.79 13.77 1.80
C SER A 23 1.74 12.87 2.45
N TYR A 24 2.16 12.08 3.45
CA TYR A 24 1.23 11.18 4.18
C TYR A 24 0.11 11.95 4.88
N ARG A 25 0.40 13.18 5.35
CA ARG A 25 -0.62 14.07 5.94
C ARG A 25 -1.68 14.47 4.91
N ARG A 26 -1.26 14.81 3.68
CA ARG A 26 -2.17 15.21 2.60
C ARG A 26 -3.02 14.02 2.11
N LEU A 27 -2.41 12.84 2.04
CA LEU A 27 -3.13 11.59 1.75
C LEU A 27 -4.18 11.31 2.83
N ALA A 28 -3.79 11.34 4.11
CA ALA A 28 -4.68 11.10 5.23
C ALA A 28 -5.89 12.05 5.24
N ALA A 29 -5.66 13.35 5.04
CA ALA A 29 -6.73 14.33 4.92
C ALA A 29 -7.68 14.02 3.75
N SER A 30 -7.13 13.58 2.61
CA SER A 30 -7.93 13.20 1.44
C SER A 30 -8.78 11.95 1.67
N MET A 31 -8.29 11.00 2.47
CA MET A 31 -8.98 9.76 2.80
C MET A 31 -9.96 9.89 3.98
N GLY A 32 -10.04 11.06 4.62
CA GLY A 32 -10.75 11.20 5.90
C GLY A 32 -10.16 10.33 7.01
N SER A 33 -8.84 10.11 6.99
CA SER A 33 -8.14 9.23 7.94
C SER A 33 -7.07 10.01 8.73
N SER A 34 -6.54 9.38 9.79
CA SER A 34 -5.42 9.95 10.54
C SER A 34 -4.09 9.66 9.85
N ALA A 35 -3.11 10.55 10.01
CA ALA A 35 -1.75 10.33 9.49
C ALA A 35 -1.12 9.05 10.07
N ALA A 36 -1.42 8.72 11.33
CA ALA A 36 -0.95 7.49 11.97
C ALA A 36 -1.55 6.24 11.29
N THR A 37 -2.84 6.24 10.98
CA THR A 37 -3.51 5.15 10.26
C THR A 37 -2.90 4.94 8.88
N VAL A 38 -2.67 6.01 8.12
CA VAL A 38 -2.03 5.94 6.80
C VAL A 38 -0.59 5.44 6.91
N CYS A 39 0.17 5.87 7.91
CA CYS A 39 1.53 5.39 8.15
C CYS A 39 1.57 3.88 8.39
N LYS A 40 0.69 3.37 9.26
CA LYS A 40 0.56 1.92 9.52
C LYS A 40 0.21 1.13 8.27
N LYS A 41 -0.70 1.65 7.43
CA LYS A 41 -1.06 1.03 6.14
C LYS A 41 0.12 0.98 5.18
N LEU A 42 0.81 2.11 5.01
CA LEU A 42 2.01 2.16 4.18
C LEU A 42 3.13 1.28 4.73
N ASN A 43 3.22 1.05 6.03
CA ASN A 43 4.21 0.14 6.61
C ASN A 43 3.78 -1.33 6.60
N GLY A 44 2.56 -1.65 6.14
CA GLY A 44 2.02 -3.00 6.19
C GLY A 44 1.62 -3.46 7.60
N GLU A 45 1.63 -2.56 8.59
CA GLU A 45 1.22 -2.86 9.97
C GLU A 45 -0.31 -3.02 10.09
N THR A 46 -1.06 -2.40 9.18
CA THR A 46 -2.51 -2.57 9.05
C THR A 46 -2.88 -2.73 7.58
N PRO A 47 -3.76 -3.67 7.21
CA PRO A 47 -4.13 -3.87 5.82
C PRO A 47 -4.93 -2.71 5.24
N TRP A 48 -4.79 -2.49 3.93
CA TRP A 48 -5.71 -1.66 3.17
C TRP A 48 -7.11 -2.28 3.20
N GLN A 49 -8.12 -1.43 3.37
CA GLN A 49 -9.52 -1.82 3.41
C GLN A 49 -10.16 -1.56 2.04
N GLN A 50 -11.29 -2.22 1.75
CA GLN A 50 -12.02 -2.04 0.49
C GLN A 50 -12.29 -0.56 0.15
N ARG A 51 -12.68 0.25 1.15
CA ARG A 51 -12.90 1.70 0.95
C ARG A 51 -11.63 2.45 0.52
N ASP A 52 -10.46 2.00 0.97
CA ASP A 52 -9.20 2.62 0.58
C ASP A 52 -8.88 2.29 -0.88
N LEU A 53 -9.12 1.04 -1.29
CA LEU A 53 -8.92 0.59 -2.67
C LEU A 53 -9.83 1.37 -3.63
N LEU A 54 -11.12 1.51 -3.29
CA LEU A 54 -12.06 2.34 -4.05
C LEU A 54 -11.58 3.80 -4.14
N PHE A 55 -11.12 4.36 -3.02
CA PHE A 55 -10.56 5.71 -3.03
C PHE A 55 -9.35 5.85 -3.97
N PHE A 56 -8.42 4.90 -3.97
CA PHE A 56 -7.25 4.96 -4.85
C PHE A 56 -7.59 4.75 -6.32
N HIS A 57 -8.54 3.86 -6.60
CA HIS A 57 -9.08 3.66 -7.93
C HIS A 57 -9.76 4.93 -8.45
N ASP A 58 -10.71 5.48 -7.70
CA ASP A 58 -11.54 6.60 -8.16
C ASP A 58 -10.75 7.91 -8.26
N LYS A 59 -9.79 8.13 -7.35
CA LYS A 59 -9.03 9.39 -7.30
C LYS A 59 -7.77 9.38 -8.16
N PHE A 60 -7.12 8.22 -8.30
CA PHE A 60 -5.79 8.12 -8.89
C PHE A 60 -5.67 7.06 -9.98
N GLY A 61 -6.74 6.29 -10.26
CA GLY A 61 -6.72 5.22 -11.26
C GLY A 61 -5.82 4.04 -10.88
N LEU A 62 -5.48 3.87 -9.60
CA LEU A 62 -4.61 2.78 -9.17
C LEU A 62 -5.40 1.47 -9.03
N SER A 63 -4.82 0.38 -9.52
CA SER A 63 -5.39 -0.95 -9.33
C SER A 63 -5.23 -1.41 -7.87
N SER A 64 -6.15 -2.27 -7.43
CA SER A 64 -6.06 -2.92 -6.12
C SER A 64 -4.77 -3.72 -5.97
N ASP A 65 -4.35 -4.43 -7.03
CA ASP A 65 -3.11 -5.22 -7.03
C ASP A 65 -1.89 -4.34 -6.74
N PHE A 66 -1.83 -3.14 -7.34
CA PHE A 66 -0.77 -2.19 -7.08
C PHE A 66 -0.79 -1.70 -5.63
N VAL A 67 -1.96 -1.32 -5.11
CA VAL A 67 -2.10 -0.81 -3.73
C VAL A 67 -1.76 -1.88 -2.69
N LEU A 68 -2.14 -3.13 -2.96
CA LEU A 68 -1.87 -4.30 -2.12
C LEU A 68 -0.45 -4.86 -2.32
N GLY A 69 0.26 -4.43 -3.36
CA GLY A 69 1.58 -4.93 -3.72
C GLY A 69 1.58 -6.40 -4.15
N ILE A 70 0.51 -6.84 -4.80
CA ILE A 70 0.39 -8.17 -5.38
C ILE A 70 1.10 -8.11 -6.73
N SER A 71 2.37 -8.55 -6.76
CA SER A 71 3.11 -8.79 -8.00
C SER A 71 2.94 -10.25 -8.42
N THR A 72 2.66 -10.47 -9.70
CA THR A 72 2.42 -11.80 -10.31
C THR A 72 3.63 -12.74 -10.28
N ASP A 73 4.81 -12.28 -9.87
CA ASP A 73 6.06 -13.05 -9.90
C ASP A 73 6.28 -14.00 -8.72
N ALA A 74 5.26 -14.24 -7.90
CA ALA A 74 5.38 -15.14 -6.76
C ALA A 74 4.16 -16.02 -6.68
N GLN A 75 4.11 -17.09 -7.51
CA GLN A 75 3.69 -18.47 -7.15
C GLN A 75 4.18 -19.46 -8.23
N GLU A 76 5.47 -19.75 -8.26
CA GLU A 76 5.97 -21.08 -8.69
C GLU A 76 6.48 -21.79 -7.42
N GLU A 77 5.56 -22.20 -6.56
CA GLU A 77 5.83 -23.28 -5.62
C GLU A 77 5.10 -24.51 -6.18
N GLU A 78 5.71 -25.08 -7.23
CA GLU A 78 5.34 -26.37 -7.80
C GLU A 78 5.50 -27.41 -6.69
N VAL A 79 4.37 -27.88 -6.18
CA VAL A 79 4.30 -29.00 -5.25
C VAL A 79 4.65 -30.26 -6.04
N LEU A 80 5.91 -30.69 -5.95
CA LEU A 80 6.37 -32.03 -6.34
C LEU A 80 6.09 -33.04 -5.24
#